data_AF-A0A1M5HFM4-F1
#
_entry.id   AF-A0A1M5HFM4-F1
#
_cell.length_a   1.000
_cell.length_b   1.000
_cell.length_c   1.000
_cell.angle_alpha   90.00
_cell.angle_beta   90.00
_cell.angle_gamma   90.00
#
_symmetry.space_group_name_H-M   'P 1'
#
loop_
_entity.id
_entity.type
_entity.pdbx_description
1 polymer ?
#
loop_
_entity_poly.entity_id
_entity_poly.type
_entity_poly.pdbx_seq_one_letter_code
_entity_poly.pdbx_strand_id
1 'polypeptide(L)'
;MAIWDSSTKWRQGHLLPKQALSELGLLTGDNSESTIAIVISHDCDLSQAPDTEPMIEIIVGRKVGKVDGNYTFAKNTRRLHLECSSGSTIILIDISATAKMAIPKNSLLQHDPDSHVRLFYEELVILQRWLVARYQRSAFADGVGRSGQELTE
;
A
#
# COMPACT_ATOMS: atom_id res chain seq x y z
N MET A 1 26.64 4.35 -2.17
CA MET A 1 25.57 4.04 -1.20
C MET A 1 24.41 4.96 -1.51
N ALA A 2 23.26 4.42 -1.89
CA ALA A 2 22.03 5.21 -1.97
C ALA A 2 21.62 5.57 -0.54
N ILE A 3 21.36 6.85 -0.28
CA ILE A 3 20.94 7.35 1.03
C ILE A 3 19.46 7.71 0.91
N TRP A 4 18.65 7.25 1.86
CA TRP A 4 17.24 7.59 1.90
C TRP A 4 17.14 9.00 2.47
N ASP A 5 16.71 9.93 1.63
CA ASP A 5 16.54 11.33 1.98
C ASP A 5 15.13 11.80 1.57
N SER A 6 14.71 12.94 2.11
CA SER A 6 13.51 13.69 1.73
C SER A 6 13.30 13.87 0.21
N SER A 7 14.36 13.78 -0.59
CA SER A 7 14.34 13.79 -2.06
C SER A 7 13.91 12.47 -2.71
N THR A 8 13.35 11.53 -1.94
CA THR A 8 12.88 10.24 -2.47
C THR A 8 11.88 10.41 -3.61
N LYS A 9 12.00 9.55 -4.62
CA LYS A 9 11.06 9.50 -5.75
C LYS A 9 9.79 8.72 -5.41
N TRP A 10 9.79 8.00 -4.28
CA TRP A 10 8.65 7.21 -3.84
C TRP A 10 7.55 8.12 -3.29
N ARG A 11 6.32 7.87 -3.72
CA ARG A 11 5.11 8.59 -3.32
C ARG A 11 3.99 7.58 -3.09
N GLN A 12 3.00 7.93 -2.27
CA GLN A 12 1.83 7.08 -2.07
C GLN A 12 1.14 6.79 -3.42
N GLY A 13 0.76 5.54 -3.65
CA GLY A 13 0.17 5.08 -4.91
C GLY A 13 1.18 4.64 -5.97
N HIS A 14 2.48 4.86 -5.77
CA HIS A 14 3.49 4.29 -6.68
C HIS A 14 3.51 2.77 -6.60
N LEU A 15 3.72 2.15 -7.75
CA LEU A 15 3.79 0.70 -7.88
C LEU A 15 5.25 0.24 -7.80
N LEU A 16 5.45 -0.93 -7.22
CA LEU A 16 6.76 -1.55 -7.16
C LEU A 16 7.08 -2.22 -8.51
N PRO A 17 8.28 -2.02 -9.07
CA PRO A 17 8.69 -2.71 -10.28
C PRO A 17 8.83 -4.20 -10.01
N LYS A 18 8.66 -5.02 -11.06
CA LYS A 18 8.80 -6.48 -10.95
C LYS A 18 10.10 -6.93 -10.30
N GLN A 19 11.19 -6.21 -10.55
CA GLN A 19 12.49 -6.49 -9.96
C GLN A 19 12.47 -6.34 -8.42
N ALA A 20 11.85 -5.27 -7.91
CA ALA A 20 11.67 -5.09 -6.46
C ALA A 20 10.78 -6.17 -5.86
N LEU A 21 9.69 -6.57 -6.55
CA LEU A 21 8.83 -7.66 -6.08
C LEU A 21 9.59 -8.99 -5.98
N SER A 22 10.47 -9.28 -6.95
CA SER A 22 11.33 -10.47 -6.92
C SER A 22 12.28 -10.45 -5.73
N GLU A 23 13.00 -9.33 -5.53
CA GLU A 23 13.99 -9.20 -4.45
C GLU A 23 13.36 -9.22 -3.06
N LEU A 24 12.13 -8.72 -2.93
CA LEU A 24 11.32 -8.82 -1.72
C LEU A 24 10.68 -10.21 -1.52
N GLY A 25 10.85 -11.15 -2.46
CA GLY A 25 10.26 -12.48 -2.39
C GLY A 25 8.73 -12.49 -2.52
N LEU A 26 8.12 -11.43 -3.08
CA LEU A 26 6.67 -11.28 -3.20
C LEU A 26 6.09 -11.99 -4.43
N LEU A 27 6.95 -12.37 -5.39
CA LEU A 27 6.58 -13.19 -6.52
C LEU A 27 6.48 -14.66 -6.10
N THR A 28 5.29 -15.09 -5.68
CA THR A 28 5.05 -16.46 -5.23
C THR A 28 4.35 -17.29 -6.32
N GLY A 29 5.04 -18.32 -6.81
CA GLY A 29 4.47 -19.38 -7.66
C GLY A 29 3.89 -18.89 -8.99
N ASP A 30 2.80 -19.53 -9.43
CA ASP A 30 2.13 -19.34 -10.72
C ASP A 30 1.57 -17.91 -10.92
N ASN A 31 1.35 -17.16 -9.84
CA ASN A 31 0.79 -15.80 -9.90
C ASN A 31 1.82 -14.68 -10.07
N SER A 32 3.12 -15.02 -10.20
CA SER A 32 4.21 -14.04 -10.27
C SER A 32 4.03 -12.98 -11.36
N GLU A 33 3.44 -13.33 -12.50
CA GLU A 33 3.17 -12.39 -13.59
C GLU A 33 2.04 -11.40 -13.27
N SER A 34 1.04 -11.85 -12.52
CA SER A 34 -0.12 -11.08 -12.11
C SER A 34 0.14 -10.28 -10.83
N THR A 35 1.10 -10.68 -9.99
CA THR A 35 1.41 -9.99 -8.73
C THR A 35 1.84 -8.54 -8.96
N ILE A 36 1.30 -7.64 -8.14
CA ILE A 36 1.67 -6.23 -8.12
C ILE A 36 1.69 -5.74 -6.68
N ALA A 37 2.46 -4.70 -6.37
CA ALA A 37 2.38 -4.05 -5.07
C ALA A 37 2.34 -2.53 -5.23
N ILE A 38 1.58 -1.89 -4.34
CA ILE A 38 1.42 -0.44 -4.26
C ILE A 38 1.95 0.05 -2.91
N VAL A 39 2.69 1.15 -2.94
CA VAL A 39 3.06 1.91 -1.75
C VAL A 39 1.84 2.63 -1.18
N ILE A 40 1.55 2.40 0.09
CA ILE A 40 0.43 3.02 0.80
C ILE A 40 0.85 3.91 1.98
N SER A 41 2.15 3.95 2.34
CA SER A 41 2.66 4.96 3.29
C SER A 41 2.36 6.37 2.81
N HIS A 42 2.09 7.28 3.74
CA HIS A 42 1.91 8.69 3.38
C HIS A 42 3.22 9.29 2.90
N ASP A 43 3.09 10.36 2.12
CA ASP A 43 4.21 11.11 1.56
C ASP A 43 5.18 11.64 2.63
N CYS A 44 4.63 12.08 3.76
CA CYS A 44 5.42 12.57 4.89
C CYS A 44 6.27 11.44 5.47
N ASP A 45 5.71 10.26 5.70
CA ASP A 45 6.43 9.08 6.20
C ASP A 45 7.52 8.65 5.22
N LEU A 46 7.23 8.65 3.92
CA LEU A 46 8.20 8.32 2.89
C LEU A 46 9.37 9.31 2.87
N SER A 47 9.12 10.59 3.14
CA SER A 47 10.15 11.63 3.17
C SER A 47 10.98 11.65 4.46
N GLN A 48 10.52 10.99 5.52
CA GLN A 48 11.27 10.89 6.78
C GLN A 48 12.54 10.04 6.62
N ALA A 49 13.55 10.35 7.44
CA ALA A 49 14.75 9.55 7.54
C ALA A 49 14.42 8.12 8.05
N PRO A 50 15.20 7.11 7.64
CA PRO A 50 14.98 5.73 8.07
C PRO A 50 15.23 5.51 9.57
N ASP A 51 15.93 6.43 10.25
CA ASP A 51 16.13 6.39 11.70
C ASP A 51 14.83 6.69 12.46
N THR A 52 14.03 7.63 11.93
CA THR A 52 12.72 8.00 12.50
C THR A 52 11.63 7.03 12.08
N GLU A 53 11.58 6.72 10.78
CA GLU A 53 10.52 5.90 10.18
C GLU A 53 11.17 4.85 9.26
N PRO A 54 11.59 3.69 9.77
CA PRO A 54 12.36 2.70 9.00
C PRO A 54 11.52 1.88 8.02
N MET A 55 10.19 1.88 8.18
CA MET A 55 9.29 0.99 7.46
C MET A 55 8.47 1.73 6.41
N ILE A 56 8.18 1.05 5.30
CA ILE A 56 7.22 1.47 4.28
C ILE A 56 6.11 0.44 4.23
N GLU A 57 4.88 0.91 4.25
CA GLU A 57 3.70 0.10 4.07
C GLU A 57 3.40 -0.05 2.57
N ILE A 58 3.22 -1.30 2.16
CA ILE A 58 2.78 -1.68 0.82
C ILE A 58 1.54 -2.57 0.92
N ILE A 59 0.76 -2.63 -0.15
CA ILE A 59 -0.27 -3.66 -0.32
C ILE A 59 0.08 -4.49 -1.55
N VAL A 60 0.16 -5.81 -1.34
CA VAL A 60 0.31 -6.77 -2.43
C VAL A 60 -1.07 -7.09 -2.99
N GLY A 61 -1.20 -6.99 -4.29
CA GLY A 61 -2.40 -7.32 -5.04
C GLY A 61 -2.06 -8.13 -6.29
N ARG A 62 -3.04 -8.20 -7.18
CA ARG A 62 -2.94 -8.97 -8.42
C ARG A 62 -3.70 -8.29 -9.54
N LYS A 63 -3.19 -8.42 -10.76
CA LYS A 63 -3.90 -8.02 -11.97
C LYS A 63 -5.13 -8.92 -12.16
N VAL A 64 -6.25 -8.32 -12.54
CA VAL A 64 -7.50 -9.00 -12.84
C VAL A 64 -8.00 -8.63 -14.22
N GLY A 65 -8.70 -9.54 -14.89
CA GLY A 65 -9.23 -9.31 -16.23
C GLY A 65 -10.53 -8.49 -16.27
N LYS A 66 -11.18 -8.30 -15.12
CA LYS A 66 -12.48 -7.62 -15.03
C LYS A 66 -12.63 -6.88 -13.71
N VAL A 67 -13.28 -5.72 -13.77
CA VAL A 67 -13.67 -4.94 -12.60
C VAL A 67 -15.06 -5.38 -12.11
N ASP A 68 -15.20 -5.53 -10.79
CA ASP A 68 -16.47 -5.76 -10.12
C ASP A 68 -16.93 -4.45 -9.48
N GLY A 69 -18.07 -3.91 -9.90
CA GLY A 69 -18.59 -2.62 -9.42
C GLY A 69 -18.92 -2.55 -7.92
N ASN A 70 -18.90 -3.70 -7.22
CA ASN A 70 -19.00 -3.80 -5.77
C ASN A 70 -17.67 -3.52 -5.05
N TYR A 71 -16.54 -3.64 -5.74
CA TYR A 71 -15.20 -3.44 -5.19
C TYR A 71 -14.56 -2.14 -5.68
N THR A 72 -15.26 -1.32 -6.47
CA THR A 72 -14.82 0.01 -6.87
C THR A 72 -15.30 1.10 -5.91
N PHE A 73 -14.74 2.31 -6.05
CA PHE A 73 -15.14 3.51 -5.29
C PHE A 73 -15.12 3.34 -3.77
N ALA A 74 -14.22 2.49 -3.24
CA ALA A 74 -14.08 2.22 -1.81
C ALA A 74 -15.38 1.73 -1.12
N LYS A 75 -16.33 1.14 -1.86
CA LYS A 75 -17.60 0.63 -1.28
C LYS A 75 -17.39 -0.56 -0.35
N ASN A 76 -16.35 -1.36 -0.60
CA ASN A 76 -16.01 -2.52 0.21
C ASN A 76 -14.71 -2.25 0.99
N THR A 77 -14.75 -2.41 2.31
CA THR A 77 -13.61 -2.11 3.20
C THR A 77 -12.56 -3.22 3.27
N ARG A 78 -12.80 -4.38 2.62
CA ARG A 78 -11.90 -5.55 2.63
C ARG A 78 -11.18 -5.76 1.29
N ARG A 79 -11.79 -5.34 0.19
CA ARG A 79 -11.23 -5.43 -1.16
C ARG A 79 -11.50 -4.16 -1.93
N LEU A 80 -10.54 -3.77 -2.75
CA LEU A 80 -10.62 -2.61 -3.63
C LEU A 80 -10.10 -3.02 -5.00
N HIS A 81 -10.86 -2.69 -6.04
CA HIS A 81 -10.39 -2.75 -7.40
C HIS A 81 -9.97 -1.35 -7.83
N LEU A 82 -8.78 -1.25 -8.42
CA LEU A 82 -8.24 -0.01 -8.94
C LEU A 82 -7.82 -0.17 -10.40
N GLU A 83 -7.82 0.95 -11.12
CA GLU A 83 -7.36 1.07 -12.49
C GLU A 83 -5.97 1.73 -12.53
N CYS A 84 -5.03 1.11 -13.23
CA CYS A 84 -3.70 1.66 -13.45
C CYS A 84 -3.45 1.81 -14.94
N SER A 85 -2.72 2.85 -15.32
CA SER A 85 -2.14 2.96 -16.66
C SER A 85 -0.87 2.10 -16.73
N SER A 86 -0.77 1.25 -17.74
CA SER A 86 0.45 0.54 -18.13
C SER A 86 0.80 0.97 -19.55
N GLY A 87 1.57 2.05 -19.69
CA GLY A 87 1.86 2.66 -20.98
C GLY A 87 0.59 3.21 -21.65
N SER A 88 0.13 2.54 -22.71
CA SER A 88 -1.08 2.93 -23.46
C SER A 88 -2.31 2.09 -23.10
N THR A 89 -2.19 1.17 -22.13
CA THR A 89 -3.26 0.21 -21.77
C THR A 89 -3.67 0.38 -20.32
N ILE A 90 -4.96 0.20 -20.03
CA ILE A 90 -5.47 0.17 -18.67
C ILE A 90 -5.36 -1.26 -18.14
N ILE A 91 -4.75 -1.40 -16.97
CA ILE A 91 -4.74 -2.65 -16.22
C ILE A 91 -5.60 -2.50 -14.97
N LEU A 92 -6.29 -3.57 -14.61
CA LEU A 92 -7.14 -3.61 -13.43
C LEU A 92 -6.42 -4.42 -12.36
N ILE A 93 -6.46 -3.95 -11.12
CA ILE A 93 -5.82 -4.61 -9.99
C ILE A 93 -6.82 -4.86 -8.87
N ASP A 94 -6.75 -6.04 -8.26
CA ASP A 94 -7.45 -6.42 -7.04
C ASP A 94 -6.45 -6.32 -5.88
N ILE A 95 -6.76 -5.46 -4.91
CA ILE A 95 -6.01 -5.34 -3.66
C ILE A 95 -6.91 -5.70 -2.48
N SER A 96 -6.32 -6.37 -1.49
CA SER A 96 -7.02 -6.74 -0.26
C SER A 96 -6.41 -6.06 0.95
N ALA A 97 -7.28 -5.62 1.86
CA ALA A 97 -6.87 -4.92 3.06
C ALA A 97 -6.09 -5.80 4.06
N THR A 98 -6.15 -7.13 3.90
CA THR A 98 -5.34 -8.08 4.70
C THR A 98 -3.99 -8.39 4.06
N ALA A 99 -3.77 -7.97 2.82
CA ALA A 99 -2.50 -8.15 2.10
C ALA A 99 -1.55 -6.94 2.27
N LYS A 100 -1.80 -6.13 3.30
CA LYS A 100 -0.88 -5.06 3.74
C LYS A 100 0.34 -5.69 4.38
N MET A 101 1.52 -5.21 4.00
CA MET A 101 2.79 -5.61 4.58
C MET A 101 3.67 -4.38 4.78
N ALA A 102 4.50 -4.40 5.81
CA ALA A 102 5.56 -3.42 6.01
C ALA A 102 6.89 -4.00 5.50
N ILE A 103 7.60 -3.22 4.70
CA ILE A 103 8.94 -3.54 4.18
C ILE A 103 9.93 -2.48 4.68
N PRO A 104 11.21 -2.82 4.89
CA PRO A 104 12.19 -1.83 5.30
C PRO A 104 12.49 -0.87 4.15
N LYS A 105 12.63 0.44 4.45
CA LYS A 105 13.01 1.49 3.48
C LYS A 105 14.26 1.13 2.69
N ASN A 106 15.21 0.49 3.36
CA ASN A 106 16.46 0.05 2.76
C ASN A 106 16.27 -0.90 1.58
N SER A 107 15.19 -1.69 1.55
CA SER A 107 14.89 -2.54 0.40
C SER A 107 14.49 -1.74 -0.84
N LEU A 108 13.94 -0.53 -0.69
CA LEU A 108 13.55 0.32 -1.81
C LEU A 108 14.65 1.32 -2.22
N LEU A 109 15.75 1.43 -1.47
CA LEU A 109 16.87 2.34 -1.80
C LEU A 109 17.48 2.10 -3.18
N GLN A 110 17.50 0.84 -3.59
CA GLN A 110 18.06 0.39 -4.88
C GLN A 110 17.02 0.36 -6.01
N HIS A 111 15.78 0.77 -5.72
CA HIS A 111 14.67 0.70 -6.65
C HIS A 111 14.02 2.06 -6.85
N ASP A 112 13.71 2.35 -8.10
CA ASP A 112 12.82 3.45 -8.47
C ASP A 112 11.38 2.95 -8.55
N PRO A 113 10.38 3.85 -8.36
CA PRO A 113 8.99 3.52 -8.64
C PRO A 113 8.81 3.05 -10.09
N ASP A 114 7.85 2.15 -10.29
CA ASP A 114 7.57 1.62 -11.62
C ASP A 114 7.22 2.77 -12.58
N SER A 115 8.01 2.90 -13.64
CA SER A 115 7.85 3.99 -14.60
C SER A 115 6.79 3.68 -15.65
N HIS A 116 6.46 2.40 -15.83
CA HIS A 116 5.56 1.90 -16.86
C HIS A 116 4.13 1.80 -16.34
N VAL A 117 3.98 1.39 -15.08
CA VAL A 117 2.69 1.25 -14.42
C VAL A 117 2.48 2.38 -13.43
N ARG A 118 1.40 3.15 -13.61
CA ARG A 118 1.04 4.25 -12.72
C ARG A 118 -0.44 4.23 -12.37
N LEU A 119 -0.75 4.53 -11.12
CA LEU A 119 -2.11 4.72 -10.65
C LEU A 119 -2.63 6.07 -11.18
N PHE A 120 -3.88 6.11 -11.64
CA PHE A 120 -4.52 7.39 -11.98
C PHE A 120 -4.75 8.24 -10.72
N TYR A 121 -4.81 9.55 -10.90
CA TYR A 121 -5.07 10.46 -9.77
C TYR A 121 -6.42 10.17 -9.09
N GLU A 122 -7.47 9.92 -9.86
CA GLU A 122 -8.80 9.57 -9.34
C GLU A 122 -8.77 8.28 -8.50
N GLU A 123 -8.02 7.29 -8.99
CA GLU A 123 -7.83 6.00 -8.33
C GLU A 123 -6.97 6.12 -7.06
N LEU A 124 -5.99 7.02 -7.05
CA LEU A 124 -5.23 7.38 -5.86
C LEU A 124 -6.13 8.03 -4.78
N VAL A 125 -7.06 8.89 -5.17
CA VAL A 125 -8.04 9.49 -4.24
C VAL A 125 -8.96 8.40 -3.66
N ILE A 126 -9.39 7.44 -4.49
CA ILE A 126 -10.19 6.30 -4.03
C ILE A 126 -9.40 5.41 -3.07
N LEU A 127 -8.12 5.12 -3.36
CA LEU A 127 -7.22 4.37 -2.49
C LEU A 127 -7.07 5.05 -1.13
N GLN A 128 -6.79 6.36 -1.10
CA GLN A 128 -6.67 7.13 0.13
C GLN A 128 -7.97 7.08 0.96
N ARG A 129 -9.12 7.30 0.30
CA ARG A 129 -10.43 7.21 0.97
C ARG A 129 -10.68 5.83 1.55
N TRP A 130 -10.31 4.78 0.82
CA TRP A 130 -10.44 3.40 1.27
C TRP A 130 -9.56 3.08 2.48
N LEU A 131 -8.31 3.56 2.50
CA LEU A 131 -7.41 3.44 3.65
C LEU A 131 -7.98 4.14 4.88
N VAL A 132 -8.43 5.39 4.75
CA VAL A 132 -9.03 6.17 5.85
C VAL A 132 -10.30 5.53 6.40
N ALA A 133 -11.20 5.05 5.54
CA ALA A 133 -12.44 4.39 5.96
C ALA A 133 -12.18 3.16 6.85
N ARG A 134 -11.00 2.53 6.71
CA ARG A 134 -10.60 1.40 7.55
C ARG A 134 -9.98 1.83 8.88
N TYR A 135 -9.15 2.88 8.89
CA TYR A 135 -8.63 3.46 10.13
C TYR A 135 -9.76 3.95 11.04
N GLN A 136 -10.80 4.56 10.48
CA GLN A 136 -11.96 4.97 11.26
C GLN A 136 -12.67 3.80 11.95
N ARG A 137 -12.77 2.62 11.33
CA ARG A 137 -13.38 1.44 11.95
C ARG A 137 -12.51 0.76 13.01
N SER A 138 -11.19 0.76 12.84
CA SER A 138 -10.27 0.26 13.86
C SER A 138 -10.16 1.20 15.07
N ALA A 139 -10.34 2.52 14.88
CA ALA A 139 -10.29 3.50 15.97
C ALA A 139 -11.50 3.47 16.92
N PHE A 140 -12.61 2.79 16.55
CA PHE A 140 -13.75 2.58 17.46
C PHE A 140 -13.68 1.24 18.22
N ALA A 141 -12.63 0.44 18.02
CA ALA A 141 -12.41 -0.82 18.74
C ALA A 141 -11.26 -0.74 19.75
N ASP A 142 -10.86 0.46 20.18
CA ASP A 142 -10.13 0.62 21.44
C ASP A 142 -11.13 1.07 22.51
N GLY A 143 -11.78 0.06 23.10
CA GLY A 143 -12.56 0.24 24.31
C GLY A 143 -11.61 0.69 25.41
N VAL A 144 -11.73 1.95 25.79
CA VAL A 144 -11.31 2.52 27.07
C VAL A 144 -11.37 1.49 28.20
N GLY A 145 -10.23 0.91 28.53
CA GLY A 145 -10.03 0.14 29.75
C GLY A 145 -9.93 1.08 30.94
N ARG A 146 -11.06 1.67 31.35
CA ARG A 146 -11.21 2.24 32.70
C ARG A 146 -11.05 1.09 33.70
N SER A 147 -9.87 0.94 34.29
CA SER A 147 -9.70 0.15 35.52
C SER A 147 -9.79 1.10 36.70
N GLY A 148 -11.03 1.34 37.15
CA GLY A 148 -11.30 1.72 38.53
C GLY A 148 -11.57 0.46 39.34
N GLN A 149 -10.71 0.18 40.32
CA GLN A 149 -10.89 -0.59 41.57
C GLN A 149 -9.56 -0.40 42.30
N GLU A 150 -9.43 0.47 43.30
CA GLU A 150 -9.91 0.36 44.69
C GLU A 150 -9.39 -0.90 45.42
N LEU A 151 -9.05 -0.71 46.72
CA LEU A 151 -8.52 -1.66 47.73
C LEU A 151 -6.97 -1.86 47.66
N THR A 152 -6.12 -1.58 48.66
CA THR A 152 -6.21 -1.48 50.13
C THR A 152 -5.09 -0.53 50.59
N GLU A 153 -5.24 0.30 51.63
CA GLU A 153 -4.89 0.04 53.05
C GLU A 153 -5.70 0.97 53.99
#